data_AF-A0A838PCT8-F1
#
_entry.id   AF-A0A838PCT8-F1
#
_cell.length_a   1.000
_cell.length_b   1.000
_cell.length_c   1.000
_cell.angle_alpha   90.00
_cell.angle_beta   90.00
_cell.angle_gamma   90.00
#
_symmetry.space_group_name_H-M   'P 1'
#
loop_
_entity.id
_entity.type
_entity.pdbx_description
1 polymer ?
#
loop_
_entity_poly.entity_id
_entity_poly.type
_entity_poly.pdbx_seq_one_letter_code
_entity_poly.pdbx_strand_id
1 'polypeptide(L)' 'MEISLLLTLDLREQAALQAALVTHGAPDCLVTLALTGACRISSFDEARKLHNWLAQARTAGGTDFATLHVIERALVQFGV' A
#
# COMPACT_ATOMS: atom_id res chain seq x y z
N MET A 1 -5.73 -10.91 14.94
CA MET A 1 -5.58 -9.70 15.78
C MET A 1 -6.01 -8.51 14.97
N GLU A 2 -6.85 -7.65 15.57
CA GLU A 2 -7.23 -6.37 14.97
C GLU A 2 -6.15 -5.31 15.26
N ILE A 3 -5.93 -4.43 14.29
CA ILE A 3 -5.07 -3.25 14.41
C ILE A 3 -5.83 -2.03 13.93
N SER A 4 -5.36 -0.83 14.29
CA SER A 4 -5.91 0.42 13.77
C SER A 4 -4.75 1.24 13.22
N LEU A 5 -4.33 0.89 12.00
CA LEU A 5 -3.28 1.60 11.28
C LEU A 5 -3.94 2.58 10.30
N LEU A 6 -3.64 3.87 10.44
CA LEU A 6 -4.01 4.89 9.47
C LEU A 6 -2.82 5.12 8.53
N LEU A 7 -3.02 4.81 7.25
CA LEU A 7 -2.09 5.16 6.18
C LEU A 7 -2.58 6.41 5.48
N THR A 8 -1.66 7.34 5.22
CA THR A 8 -1.90 8.54 4.44
C THR A 8 -0.79 8.69 3.41
N LEU A 9 -1.15 9.07 2.19
CA LEU A 9 -0.24 9.31 1.08
C LEU A 9 -0.28 10.79 0.69
N ASP A 10 0.86 11.30 0.26
CA ASP A 10 0.89 12.54 -0.50
C ASP A 10 0.37 12.34 -1.94
N LEU A 11 0.18 13.42 -2.69
CA LEU A 11 -0.35 13.36 -4.06
C LEU A 11 0.54 12.54 -5.01
N ARG A 12 1.86 12.53 -4.80
CA ARG A 12 2.82 11.81 -5.65
C ARG A 12 2.76 10.32 -5.35
N GLU A 13 2.73 9.96 -4.07
CA GLU A 13 2.60 8.59 -3.59
C GLU A 13 1.24 8.00 -3.99
N GLN A 14 0.17 8.80 -3.91
CA GLN A 14 -1.15 8.40 -4.38
C GLN A 14 -1.17 8.13 -5.90
N ALA A 15 -0.57 9.01 -6.70
CA ALA A 15 -0.47 8.81 -8.15
C ALA A 15 0.36 7.56 -8.51
N ALA A 16 1.46 7.33 -7.80
CA ALA A 16 2.27 6.12 -7.96
C ALA A 16 1.47 4.86 -7.61
N LEU A 17 0.68 4.91 -6.53
CA LEU A 17 -0.18 3.80 -6.14
C LEU A 17 -1.24 3.53 -7.21
N GLN A 18 -1.91 4.56 -7.72
CA GLN A 18 -2.90 4.43 -8.80
C GLN A 18 -2.29 3.77 -10.06
N ALA A 19 -1.10 4.19 -10.50
CA ALA A 19 -0.40 3.60 -11.63
C ALA A 19 -0.06 2.11 -11.39
N ALA A 20 0.36 1.77 -10.17
CA ALA A 20 0.62 0.41 -9.75
C ALA A 20 -0.66 -0.46 -9.75
N LEU A 21 -1.81 0.07 -9.30
CA LEU A 21 -3.08 -0.67 -9.30
C LEU A 21 -3.53 -1.05 -10.72
N VAL A 22 -3.36 -0.14 -11.70
CA VAL A 22 -3.73 -0.39 -13.10
C VAL A 22 -2.90 -1.53 -13.70
N THR A 23 -1.65 -1.69 -13.24
CA THR A 23 -0.69 -2.63 -13.84
C THR A 23 -0.78 -4.02 -13.22
N HIS A 24 -1.01 -4.12 -11.91
CA HIS A 24 -0.91 -5.39 -11.17
C HIS A 24 -2.23 -5.88 -10.57
N GLY A 25 -3.31 -5.11 -10.69
CA GLY A 25 -4.53 -5.30 -9.90
C GLY A 25 -4.26 -5.02 -8.42
N ALA A 26 -5.31 -4.81 -7.63
CA ALA A 26 -5.14 -4.43 -6.23
C ALA A 26 -6.19 -5.03 -5.29
N PRO A 27 -5.84 -5.30 -4.02
CA PRO A 27 -6.79 -5.50 -2.93
C PRO A 27 -7.78 -4.34 -2.78
N ASP A 28 -9.01 -4.60 -2.34
CA ASP A 28 -10.06 -3.59 -2.16
C ASP A 28 -9.66 -2.44 -1.22
N CYS A 29 -8.92 -2.75 -0.15
CA CYS A 29 -8.41 -1.75 0.80
C CYS A 29 -7.39 -0.78 0.16
N LEU A 30 -6.70 -1.23 -0.89
CA LEU A 30 -5.75 -0.40 -1.65
C LEU A 30 -6.43 0.51 -2.65
N VAL A 31 -7.58 0.12 -3.20
CA VAL A 31 -8.40 0.99 -4.06
C VAL A 31 -8.85 2.22 -3.29
N THR A 32 -9.25 2.04 -2.02
CA THR A 32 -9.59 3.17 -1.16
C THR A 32 -8.40 4.09 -0.96
N LEU A 33 -7.23 3.55 -0.57
CA LEU A 33 -6.01 4.33 -0.37
C LEU A 33 -5.58 5.10 -1.63
N ALA A 34 -5.71 4.48 -2.81
CA ALA A 34 -5.36 5.09 -4.08
C ALA A 34 -6.36 6.19 -4.51
N LEU A 35 -7.63 6.12 -4.12
CA LEU A 35 -8.63 7.12 -4.48
C LEU A 35 -8.69 8.29 -3.49
N THR A 36 -8.54 8.03 -2.21
CA THR A 36 -8.72 9.04 -1.16
C THR A 36 -7.40 9.59 -0.60
N GLY A 37 -6.27 8.93 -0.89
CA GLY A 37 -4.99 9.21 -0.26
C GLY A 37 -4.92 8.76 1.21
N ALA A 38 -5.98 8.13 1.75
CA ALA A 38 -6.00 7.67 3.13
C ALA A 38 -6.83 6.39 3.32
N CYS A 39 -6.28 5.42 4.04
CA CYS A 39 -6.97 4.16 4.33
C CYS A 39 -6.68 3.69 5.76
N ARG A 40 -7.70 3.13 6.41
CA ARG A 40 -7.55 2.45 7.69
C ARG A 40 -7.41 0.95 7.44
N ILE A 41 -6.29 0.39 7.88
CA ILE A 41 -6.07 -1.06 7.92
C ILE A 41 -6.51 -1.57 9.28
N SER A 42 -7.48 -2.49 9.27
CA SER A 42 -8.16 -2.94 10.50
C SER A 42 -7.65 -4.31 10.99
N SER A 43 -6.82 -4.99 10.21
CA SER A 43 -6.31 -6.32 10.55
C SER A 43 -4.86 -6.55 10.11
N PHE A 44 -4.15 -7.39 10.85
CA PHE A 44 -2.80 -7.85 10.46
C PHE A 44 -2.80 -8.62 9.13
N ASP A 45 -3.90 -9.30 8.80
CA ASP A 45 -4.02 -10.05 7.55
C ASP A 45 -4.03 -9.10 6.34
N GLU A 46 -4.81 -8.03 6.40
CA GLU A 46 -4.80 -6.96 5.39
C GLU A 46 -3.44 -6.29 5.28
N ALA A 47 -2.80 -5.99 6.42
CA ALA A 47 -1.48 -5.40 6.45
C ALA A 47 -0.44 -6.30 5.75
N ARG A 48 -0.50 -7.62 6.01
CA ARG A 48 0.40 -8.60 5.41
C ARG A 48 0.13 -8.81 3.91
N LYS A 49 -1.14 -8.80 3.51
CA LYS A 49 -1.53 -8.80 2.09
C LYS A 49 -0.96 -7.59 1.36
N LEU A 50 -1.02 -6.41 1.98
CA LEU A 50 -0.46 -5.18 1.44
C LEU A 50 1.07 -5.28 1.30
N HIS A 51 1.77 -5.71 2.34
CA HIS A 51 3.23 -5.92 2.30
C HIS A 51 3.63 -6.88 1.17
N ASN A 52 2.93 -8.02 1.05
CA ASN A 52 3.20 -9.01 0.01
C ASN A 52 2.94 -8.46 -1.40
N TRP A 53 1.86 -7.68 -1.57
CA TRP A 53 1.54 -7.05 -2.85
C TRP A 53 2.62 -6.04 -3.27
N LEU A 54 3.07 -5.19 -2.35
CA LEU A 54 4.17 -4.24 -2.60
C LEU A 54 5.46 -4.97 -2.98
N ALA A 55 5.79 -6.06 -2.28
CA ALA A 55 6.97 -6.86 -2.58
C ALA A 55 6.90 -7.50 -3.98
N GLN A 56 5.74 -8.06 -4.36
CA GLN A 56 5.53 -8.65 -5.69
C GLN A 56 5.62 -7.60 -6.79
N ALA A 57 4.98 -6.45 -6.58
CA ALA A 57 4.91 -5.40 -7.57
C ALA A 57 6.29 -4.71 -7.77
N ARG A 58 7.12 -4.63 -6.72
CA ARG A 58 8.55 -4.26 -6.84
C ARG A 58 9.34 -5.26 -7.69
N THR A 59 9.16 -6.57 -7.48
CA THR A 59 9.86 -7.58 -8.28
C THR A 59 9.45 -7.60 -9.75
N ALA A 60 8.29 -7.04 -10.08
CA ALA A 60 7.83 -6.88 -11.45
C ALA A 60 8.48 -5.72 -12.22
N GLY A 61 9.35 -4.92 -11.58
CA GLY A 61 10.23 -3.97 -12.26
C GLY A 61 9.65 -2.59 -12.55
N GLY A 62 8.51 -2.23 -11.96
CA GLY A 62 7.92 -0.89 -12.11
C GLY A 62 8.75 0.19 -11.39
N THR A 63 9.12 1.26 -12.08
CA THR A 63 9.88 2.40 -11.53
C THR A 63 9.12 3.19 -10.46
N ASP A 64 7.78 3.08 -10.42
CA ASP A 64 6.93 3.89 -9.53
C ASP A 64 6.81 3.33 -8.10
N PHE A 65 7.40 2.16 -7.83
CA PHE A 65 7.36 1.53 -6.50
C PHE A 65 8.30 2.15 -5.48
N ALA A 66 9.32 2.91 -5.91
CA ALA A 66 10.22 3.60 -5.00
C ALA A 66 9.49 4.62 -4.12
N THR A 67 8.45 5.27 -4.66
CA THR A 67 7.57 6.20 -3.92
C THR A 67 6.63 5.49 -2.94
N LEU A 68 6.37 4.19 -3.11
CA LEU A 68 5.50 3.43 -2.21
C LEU A 68 6.22 2.90 -0.95
N HIS A 69 7.51 3.21 -0.79
CA HIS A 69 8.29 2.84 0.40
C HIS A 69 7.73 3.44 1.70
N VAL A 70 6.98 4.55 1.62
CA VAL A 70 6.25 5.10 2.78
C VAL A 70 5.25 4.11 3.37
N ILE A 71 4.59 3.32 2.52
CA ILE A 71 3.60 2.32 2.90
C ILE A 71 4.31 1.16 3.59
N GLU A 72 5.40 0.66 3.00
CA GLU A 72 6.23 -0.39 3.62
C GLU A 72 6.74 0.05 4.99
N ARG A 73 7.25 1.28 5.12
CA ARG A 73 7.77 1.79 6.38
C ARG A 73 6.69 1.85 7.47
N ALA A 74 5.48 2.25 7.12
CA ALA A 74 4.36 2.28 8.05
C ALA A 74 3.92 0.87 8.49
N LEU A 75 3.99 -0.13 7.60
CA LEU A 75 3.72 -1.54 7.94
C LEU A 75 4.77 -2.10 8.90
N VAL A 76 6.05 -1.87 8.62
CA VAL A 76 7.16 -2.30 9.48
C VAL A 76 7.08 -1.66 10.87
N GLN A 77 6.69 -0.38 10.97
CA GLN A 77 6.48 0.30 12.25
C GLN A 77 5.39 -0.36 13.11
N PHE A 78 4.44 -1.06 12.50
CA PHE A 78 3.37 -1.79 13.18
C PHE A 78 3.68 -3.29 13.39
N GLY A 79 4.90 -3.73 13.06
CA GLY A 79 5.35 -5.11 13.24
C GLY A 79 4.84 -6.09 12.17
N VAL A 80 4.51 -5.57 10.99
CA VAL A 80 4.11 -6.33 9.79
C VAL A 80 5.29 -6.44 8.85
#